data_AF-A0A4R7F9R4-F1
#
_entry.id   AF-A0A4R7F9R4-F1
#
_cell.length_a   1.000
_cell.length_b   1.000
_cell.length_c   1.000
_cell.angle_alpha   90.00
_cell.angle_beta   90.00
_cell.angle_gamma   90.00
#
_symmetry.space_group_name_H-M   'P 1'
#
loop_
_entity.id
_entity.type
_entity.pdbx_description
1 polymer ?
#
loop_
_entity_poly.entity_id
_entity_poly.type
_entity_poly.pdbx_seq_one_letter_code
_entity_poly.pdbx_strand_id
1 'polypeptide(L)'
;MTATGRPATVADWLVEAEVQLKFSSFRYARLHIGLTDCWSFCMSRMDDLSPCTSLPLPSENLVAIGWLDLSSKVERGHVSPEFLERLKSLCKEPWQPVVAAGRHACSLCQYDAPEFSDNVFVPYQGKIYVAPVAIVHYISTHWYVPPDVFISAVNACPTMNSMEYKRALLANGGRNLTSRHLSALVDQQFK
;
A
#
# COMPACT_ATOMS: atom_id res chain seq x y z
N MET A 1 -31.97 -22.50 -50.54
CA MET A 1 -30.95 -22.67 -49.49
C MET A 1 -29.92 -21.57 -49.68
N THR A 2 -30.18 -20.41 -49.07
CA THR A 2 -29.37 -19.19 -49.23
C THR A 2 -28.64 -18.92 -47.92
N ALA A 3 -27.32 -18.88 -47.96
CA ALA A 3 -26.48 -18.37 -46.88
C ALA A 3 -25.40 -17.46 -47.48
N THR A 4 -25.72 -16.17 -47.53
CA THR A 4 -24.78 -15.07 -47.80
C THR A 4 -24.29 -14.54 -46.46
N GLY A 5 -23.09 -14.93 -46.03
CA GLY A 5 -22.39 -14.32 -44.90
C GLY A 5 -21.46 -13.22 -45.39
N ARG A 6 -21.70 -11.97 -44.98
CA ARG A 6 -20.88 -10.79 -45.29
C ARG A 6 -19.69 -10.76 -44.32
N PRO A 7 -18.46 -10.41 -44.74
CA PRO A 7 -17.35 -10.26 -43.81
C PRO A 7 -17.53 -9.00 -42.95
N ALA A 8 -17.25 -9.11 -41.66
CA ALA A 8 -17.34 -8.02 -40.68
C ALA A 8 -16.39 -6.88 -41.06
N THR A 9 -16.83 -5.64 -40.85
CA THR A 9 -16.07 -4.44 -41.22
C THR A 9 -15.44 -3.78 -40.00
N VAL A 10 -14.42 -2.95 -40.21
CA VAL A 10 -13.65 -2.25 -39.16
C VAL A 10 -14.55 -1.38 -38.25
N ALA A 11 -15.76 -1.05 -38.69
CA ALA A 11 -16.77 -0.33 -37.90
C ALA A 11 -17.36 -1.17 -36.75
N ASP A 12 -17.39 -2.50 -36.87
CA ASP A 12 -17.98 -3.39 -35.86
C ASP A 12 -17.11 -3.49 -34.59
N TRP A 13 -15.81 -3.17 -34.69
CA TRP A 13 -14.87 -3.11 -33.54
C TRP A 13 -14.91 -1.79 -32.77
N LEU A 14 -15.53 -0.75 -33.33
CA LEU A 14 -15.55 0.58 -32.72
C LEU A 14 -16.71 0.77 -31.74
N VAL A 15 -17.77 -0.04 -31.82
CA VAL A 15 -18.95 0.08 -30.95
C VAL A 15 -18.73 -0.55 -29.58
N GLU A 16 -17.90 -1.59 -29.45
CA GLU A 16 -17.56 -2.16 -28.13
C GLU A 16 -16.60 -1.28 -27.32
N ALA A 17 -15.82 -0.40 -27.97
CA ALA A 17 -14.92 0.54 -27.28
C ALA A 17 -15.64 1.77 -26.70
N GLU A 18 -16.84 2.11 -27.17
CA GLU A 18 -17.57 3.32 -26.74
C GLU A 18 -18.39 3.15 -25.45
N VAL A 19 -18.55 1.92 -24.93
CA VAL A 19 -19.32 1.67 -23.70
C VAL A 19 -18.46 1.77 -22.43
N GLN A 20 -17.13 1.81 -22.52
CA GLN A 20 -16.24 1.79 -21.36
C GLN A 20 -15.53 3.13 -21.03
N LEU A 21 -16.00 4.24 -21.60
CA LEU A 21 -15.41 5.57 -21.40
C LEU A 21 -16.41 6.63 -20.90
N LYS A 22 -17.40 6.23 -20.10
CA LYS A 22 -18.28 7.16 -19.36
C LYS A 22 -18.03 7.19 -17.86
N PHE A 23 -16.79 7.44 -17.45
CA PHE A 23 -16.47 8.10 -16.18
C PHE A 23 -15.17 8.90 -16.33
N SER A 24 -15.22 9.99 -17.08
CA SER A 24 -14.14 10.98 -17.08
C SER A 24 -14.72 12.39 -17.15
N SER A 25 -14.74 13.03 -15.98
CA SER A 25 -14.84 14.48 -15.90
C SER A 25 -13.84 14.98 -14.87
N PHE A 26 -12.57 14.93 -15.22
CA PHE A 26 -11.62 15.98 -14.85
C PHE A 26 -10.70 16.21 -16.05
N ARG A 27 -10.79 17.43 -16.59
CA ARG A 27 -10.08 17.88 -17.79
C ARG A 27 -8.58 17.89 -17.51
N TYR A 28 -7.81 17.02 -18.15
CA TYR A 28 -6.36 17.19 -18.23
C TYR A 28 -6.05 18.22 -19.32
N ALA A 29 -5.59 19.40 -18.90
CA ALA A 29 -4.94 20.34 -19.79
C ALA A 29 -3.55 19.80 -20.15
N ARG A 30 -3.30 19.58 -21.44
CA ARG A 30 -1.99 19.19 -21.98
C ARG A 30 -1.09 20.42 -22.00
N LEU A 31 -0.32 20.64 -20.93
CA LEU A 31 0.81 21.57 -20.95
C LEU A 31 2.05 20.82 -21.45
N HIS A 32 2.50 21.17 -22.66
CA HIS A 32 3.87 20.87 -23.09
C HIS A 32 4.80 21.86 -22.40
N ILE A 33 5.39 21.44 -21.28
CA ILE A 33 6.58 22.09 -20.71
C ILE A 33 7.77 21.21 -21.08
N GLY A 34 8.81 21.86 -21.62
CA GLY A 34 10.02 21.21 -22.10
C GLY A 34 10.78 20.44 -21.03
N LEU A 35 11.66 19.55 -21.50
CA LEU A 35 12.65 18.76 -20.77
C LEU A 35 12.90 19.24 -19.33
N THR A 36 12.31 18.55 -18.35
CA THR A 36 12.75 18.51 -16.95
C THR A 36 12.16 17.27 -16.28
N ASP A 37 13.05 16.41 -15.79
CA ASP A 37 12.91 15.58 -14.60
C ASP A 37 11.83 14.48 -14.55
N CYS A 38 12.23 13.25 -14.89
CA CYS A 38 11.66 12.04 -14.30
C CYS A 38 12.09 11.91 -12.83
N TRP A 39 11.64 12.83 -11.97
CA TRP A 39 11.77 12.81 -10.51
C TRP A 39 10.37 13.12 -9.95
N SER A 40 9.78 12.46 -8.97
CA SER A 40 10.21 11.43 -8.04
C SER A 40 8.93 10.83 -7.46
N PHE A 41 8.51 9.65 -7.91
CA PHE A 41 7.56 8.81 -7.15
C PHE A 41 8.34 7.81 -6.27
N CYS A 42 9.46 8.28 -5.70
CA CYS A 42 10.30 7.48 -4.82
C CYS A 42 9.56 7.28 -3.50
N MET A 43 9.61 6.07 -2.97
CA MET A 43 9.10 5.80 -1.63
C MET A 43 9.79 6.71 -0.61
N SER A 44 9.04 7.20 0.37
CA SER A 44 9.65 7.79 1.55
C SER A 44 10.35 6.66 2.31
N ARG A 45 11.65 6.50 2.03
CA ARG A 45 12.47 5.48 2.66
C ARG A 45 12.45 5.69 4.17
N MET A 46 12.19 4.62 4.92
CA MET A 46 12.39 4.55 6.35
C MET A 46 13.09 3.24 6.66
N ASP A 47 14.11 3.29 7.50
CA ASP A 47 14.78 2.09 7.95
C ASP A 47 13.83 1.27 8.83
N ASP A 48 13.90 -0.05 8.75
CA ASP A 48 13.08 -0.92 9.57
C ASP A 48 13.27 -0.61 11.06
N LEU A 49 12.18 -0.68 11.83
CA LEU A 49 12.15 -0.41 13.26
C LEU A 49 12.33 1.07 13.67
N SER A 50 12.48 1.98 12.70
CA SER A 50 12.43 3.42 12.96
C SER A 50 10.98 3.91 13.17
N PRO A 51 10.77 5.10 13.76
CA PRO A 51 9.45 5.71 13.83
C PRO A 51 8.84 5.90 12.44
N CYS A 52 7.56 5.54 12.26
CA CYS A 52 6.87 5.76 11.00
C CYS A 52 6.39 7.21 10.89
N THR A 53 7.04 8.01 10.03
CA THR A 53 6.74 9.44 9.85
C THR A 53 6.05 9.78 8.53
N SER A 54 5.80 8.80 7.66
CA SER A 54 5.11 9.02 6.38
C SER A 54 3.61 9.26 6.52
N LEU A 55 3.05 8.96 7.70
CA LEU A 55 1.63 9.15 7.98
C LEU A 55 1.42 10.46 8.75
N PRO A 56 0.38 11.24 8.43
CA PRO A 56 0.05 12.49 9.13
C PRO A 56 -0.63 12.19 10.48
N LEU A 57 0.00 11.35 11.30
CA LEU A 57 -0.56 10.83 12.54
C LEU A 57 0.46 10.99 13.67
N PRO A 58 0.14 11.76 14.73
CA PRO A 58 0.99 11.85 15.91
C PRO A 58 0.88 10.53 16.68
N SER A 59 1.89 9.68 16.56
CA SER A 59 1.96 8.45 17.31
C SER A 59 3.40 7.97 17.45
N GLU A 60 3.95 8.12 18.65
CA GLU A 60 5.24 7.56 19.07
C GLU A 60 5.27 6.01 18.97
N ASN A 61 4.11 5.38 18.83
CA ASN A 61 3.95 3.93 18.77
C ASN A 61 3.95 3.37 17.33
N LEU A 62 3.97 4.21 16.29
CA LEU A 62 4.06 3.72 14.91
C LEU A 62 5.50 3.42 14.53
N VAL A 63 5.73 2.22 14.03
CA VAL A 63 7.06 1.75 13.66
C VAL A 63 7.07 1.32 12.20
N ALA A 64 7.97 1.88 11.40
CA ALA A 64 8.09 1.59 9.98
C ALA A 64 8.71 0.21 9.74
N ILE A 65 8.12 -0.55 8.82
CA ILE A 65 8.65 -1.81 8.29
C ILE A 65 8.47 -1.83 6.77
N GLY A 66 9.50 -2.22 6.01
CA GLY A 66 9.40 -2.44 4.58
C GLY A 66 9.22 -1.16 3.75
N TRP A 67 9.67 -0.01 4.25
CA TRP A 67 9.68 1.26 3.49
C TRP A 67 10.98 1.37 2.69
N LEU A 68 11.16 0.45 1.73
CA LEU A 68 12.44 0.20 1.08
C LEU A 68 12.63 1.00 -0.22
N ASP A 69 13.87 1.35 -0.51
CA ASP A 69 14.30 1.83 -1.82
C ASP A 69 15.60 1.14 -2.29
N LEU A 70 16.11 1.53 -3.46
CA LEU A 70 17.37 1.02 -4.04
C LEU A 70 18.59 1.13 -3.11
N SER A 71 18.58 2.08 -2.17
CA SER A 71 19.66 2.34 -1.23
C SER A 71 19.48 1.64 0.12
N SER A 72 18.35 0.96 0.34
CA SER A 72 18.07 0.21 1.57
C SER A 72 19.00 -0.99 1.73
N LYS A 73 19.65 -1.07 2.89
CA LYS A 73 20.43 -2.23 3.31
C LYS A 73 19.51 -3.20 4.03
N VAL A 74 18.99 -4.17 3.28
CA VAL A 74 18.06 -5.17 3.83
C VAL A 74 18.69 -6.54 3.91
N GLU A 75 18.29 -7.28 4.94
CA GLU A 75 18.53 -8.71 5.01
C GLU A 75 17.74 -9.42 3.90
N ARG A 76 18.38 -10.43 3.29
CA ARG A 76 17.78 -11.22 2.23
C ARG A 76 17.85 -12.70 2.52
N GLY A 77 16.78 -13.42 2.19
CA GLY A 77 16.66 -14.83 2.51
C GLY A 77 15.23 -15.34 2.39
N HIS A 78 14.99 -16.50 2.97
CA HIS A 78 13.69 -17.14 3.01
C HIS A 78 12.95 -16.79 4.30
N VAL A 79 11.64 -16.59 4.19
CA VAL A 79 10.71 -16.56 5.33
C VAL A 79 9.84 -17.81 5.33
N SER A 80 9.21 -18.14 6.45
CA SER A 80 8.31 -19.29 6.50
C SER A 80 7.07 -19.06 5.62
N PRO A 81 6.56 -20.10 4.92
CA PRO A 81 5.34 -19.99 4.12
C PRO A 81 4.12 -19.56 4.95
N GLU A 82 4.02 -20.05 6.19
CA GLU A 82 2.92 -19.72 7.11
C GLU A 82 2.87 -18.21 7.42
N PHE A 83 4.02 -17.60 7.72
CA PHE A 83 4.12 -16.16 7.93
C PHE A 83 3.70 -15.39 6.68
N LEU A 84 4.20 -15.78 5.50
CA LEU A 84 3.91 -15.09 4.25
C LEU A 84 2.42 -15.15 3.89
N GLU A 85 1.79 -16.32 4.05
CA GLU A 85 0.34 -16.48 3.80
C GLU A 85 -0.49 -15.66 4.78
N ARG A 86 -0.09 -15.60 6.04
CA ARG A 86 -0.76 -14.75 7.03
C ARG A 86 -0.62 -13.27 6.71
N LEU A 87 0.58 -12.82 6.33
CA LEU A 87 0.82 -11.44 5.89
C LEU A 87 -0.04 -11.10 4.66
N LYS A 88 -0.10 -11.98 3.65
CA LYS A 88 -0.98 -11.81 2.49
C LYS A 88 -2.44 -11.65 2.89
N SER A 89 -2.91 -12.46 3.84
CA SER A 89 -4.28 -12.36 4.36
C SER A 89 -4.57 -11.00 5.00
N LEU A 90 -3.62 -10.46 5.77
CA LEU A 90 -3.74 -9.12 6.38
C LEU A 90 -3.72 -8.01 5.31
N CYS A 91 -2.93 -8.17 4.24
CA CYS A 91 -2.80 -7.19 3.16
C CYS A 91 -3.94 -7.22 2.12
N LYS A 92 -4.85 -8.20 2.15
CA LYS A 92 -5.91 -8.34 1.14
C LYS A 92 -6.96 -7.24 1.22
N GLU A 93 -7.42 -6.93 2.44
CA GLU A 93 -8.40 -5.87 2.72
C GLU A 93 -7.92 -5.11 3.96
N PRO A 94 -6.80 -4.37 3.84
CA PRO A 94 -6.13 -3.79 4.99
C PRO A 94 -6.99 -2.70 5.61
N TRP A 95 -7.03 -2.67 6.94
CA TRP A 95 -7.63 -1.56 7.66
C TRP A 95 -6.77 -0.30 7.49
N GLN A 96 -7.36 0.77 6.98
CA GLN A 96 -6.68 2.05 6.75
C GLN A 96 -7.36 3.18 7.54
N PRO A 97 -6.70 3.71 8.59
CA PRO A 97 -7.24 4.85 9.34
C PRO A 97 -7.18 6.15 8.56
N VAL A 98 -6.21 6.28 7.66
CA VAL A 98 -5.99 7.47 6.84
C VAL A 98 -5.72 7.04 5.41
N VAL A 99 -6.21 7.82 4.46
CA VAL A 99 -5.80 7.69 3.06
C VAL A 99 -4.41 8.26 2.94
N ALA A 100 -3.41 7.41 2.72
CA ALA A 100 -2.06 7.88 2.40
C ALA A 100 -2.07 8.47 0.99
N ALA A 101 -1.57 9.70 0.85
CA ALA A 101 -1.60 10.42 -0.43
C ALA A 101 -0.44 9.98 -1.34
N GLY A 102 -0.53 8.78 -1.94
CA GLY A 102 0.43 8.37 -2.95
C GLY A 102 0.25 6.94 -3.46
N ARG A 103 0.48 6.74 -4.76
CA ARG A 103 0.84 5.41 -5.31
C ARG A 103 2.36 5.27 -5.23
N HIS A 104 2.85 4.10 -4.87
CA HIS A 104 4.27 3.82 -4.70
C HIS A 104 4.67 2.70 -5.65
N ALA A 105 5.54 3.01 -6.61
CA ALA A 105 6.13 1.99 -7.47
C ALA A 105 7.32 1.33 -6.76
N CYS A 106 7.50 0.02 -6.94
CA CYS A 106 8.69 -0.67 -6.48
C CYS A 106 9.94 -0.12 -7.18
N SER A 107 10.86 0.49 -6.43
CA SER A 107 12.13 0.99 -6.99
C SER A 107 13.19 -0.10 -7.20
N LEU A 108 12.98 -1.31 -6.65
CA LEU A 108 13.90 -2.44 -6.76
C LEU A 108 13.71 -3.25 -8.04
N CYS A 109 12.55 -3.13 -8.69
CA CYS A 109 12.27 -3.76 -9.98
C CYS A 109 12.99 -3.01 -11.10
N GLN A 110 13.65 -3.76 -11.99
CA GLN A 110 14.28 -3.18 -13.18
C GLN A 110 13.25 -2.82 -14.26
N TYR A 111 12.18 -3.61 -14.36
CA TYR A 111 11.09 -3.47 -15.32
C TYR A 111 9.76 -3.78 -14.64
N ASP A 112 8.66 -3.23 -15.17
CA ASP A 112 7.28 -3.52 -14.75
C ASP A 112 7.05 -3.39 -13.23
N ALA A 113 7.55 -2.29 -12.65
CA ALA A 113 7.41 -2.02 -11.23
C ALA A 113 5.94 -1.96 -10.82
N PRO A 114 5.46 -2.86 -9.94
CA PRO A 114 4.09 -2.78 -9.45
C PRO A 114 3.89 -1.53 -8.60
N GLU A 115 2.70 -0.95 -8.67
CA GLU A 115 2.27 0.19 -7.86
C GLU A 115 1.40 -0.26 -6.68
N PHE A 116 1.59 0.38 -5.52
CA PHE A 116 0.86 0.10 -4.29
C PHE A 116 0.39 1.40 -3.64
N SER A 117 -0.82 1.45 -3.08
CA SER A 117 -1.35 2.63 -2.38
C SER A 117 -1.62 2.40 -0.90
N ASP A 118 -1.62 1.13 -0.49
CA ASP A 118 -2.19 0.72 0.79
C ASP A 118 -1.10 0.42 1.82
N ASN A 119 -1.47 0.55 3.09
CA ASN A 119 -0.61 0.20 4.22
C ASN A 119 -1.32 -0.80 5.13
N VAL A 120 -0.55 -1.71 5.72
CA VAL A 120 -0.99 -2.65 6.76
C VAL A 120 -0.49 -2.18 8.12
N PHE A 121 -1.38 -2.22 9.11
CA PHE A 121 -1.09 -1.88 10.50
C PHE A 121 -1.16 -3.14 11.36
N VAL A 122 -0.04 -3.50 11.99
CA VAL A 122 0.10 -4.75 12.76
C VAL A 122 0.38 -4.40 14.23
N PRO A 123 -0.63 -4.51 15.13
CA PRO A 123 -0.44 -4.22 16.55
C PRO A 123 0.29 -5.34 17.29
N TYR A 124 1.33 -5.01 18.06
CA TYR A 124 2.06 -5.97 18.88
C TYR A 124 2.92 -5.30 19.96
N GLN A 125 2.82 -5.81 21.21
CA GLN A 125 3.64 -5.40 22.37
C GLN A 125 3.82 -3.88 22.58
N GLY A 126 2.74 -3.13 22.60
CA GLY A 126 2.73 -1.68 22.83
C GLY A 126 3.05 -0.84 21.59
N LYS A 127 3.28 -1.47 20.42
CA LYS A 127 3.62 -0.80 19.17
C LYS A 127 2.65 -1.20 18.05
N ILE A 128 2.59 -0.37 17.02
CA ILE A 128 1.88 -0.68 15.77
C ILE A 128 2.89 -0.59 14.64
N TYR A 129 3.20 -1.74 14.05
CA TYR A 129 4.08 -1.80 12.90
C TYR A 129 3.30 -1.44 11.64
N VAL A 130 3.84 -0.51 10.87
CA VAL A 130 3.22 0.03 9.66
C VAL A 130 4.10 -0.35 8.48
N ALA A 131 3.53 -1.10 7.53
CA ALA A 131 4.21 -1.48 6.31
C ALA A 131 3.36 -1.12 5.08
N PRO A 132 3.97 -0.67 3.97
CA PRO A 132 3.30 -0.66 2.68
C PRO A 132 2.89 -2.09 2.31
N VAL A 133 1.74 -2.29 1.67
CA VAL A 133 1.36 -3.64 1.20
C VAL A 133 2.35 -4.24 0.20
N ALA A 134 3.20 -3.38 -0.40
CA ALA A 134 4.38 -3.74 -1.19
C ALA A 134 5.34 -4.70 -0.47
N ILE A 135 5.30 -4.79 0.88
CA ILE A 135 6.09 -5.73 1.66
C ILE A 135 5.96 -7.18 1.18
N VAL A 136 4.76 -7.59 0.74
CA VAL A 136 4.55 -8.94 0.19
C VAL A 136 5.40 -9.15 -1.06
N HIS A 137 5.43 -8.15 -1.94
CA HIS A 137 6.24 -8.15 -3.15
C HIS A 137 7.74 -8.11 -2.83
N TYR A 138 8.17 -7.31 -1.85
CA TYR A 138 9.57 -7.29 -1.44
C TYR A 138 10.05 -8.65 -0.93
N ILE A 139 9.22 -9.35 -0.15
CA ILE A 139 9.54 -10.70 0.34
C ILE A 139 9.58 -11.68 -0.84
N SER A 140 8.53 -11.71 -1.68
CA SER A 140 8.40 -12.73 -2.73
C SER A 140 9.34 -12.55 -3.91
N THR A 141 9.70 -11.31 -4.23
CA THR A 141 10.43 -10.95 -5.46
C THR A 141 11.84 -10.49 -5.17
N HIS A 142 12.03 -9.75 -4.08
CA HIS A 142 13.34 -9.17 -3.71
C HIS A 142 13.98 -9.87 -2.51
N TRP A 143 13.39 -10.98 -2.05
CA TRP A 143 13.92 -11.83 -1.00
C TRP A 143 14.11 -11.10 0.33
N TYR A 144 13.41 -9.98 0.53
CA TYR A 144 13.49 -9.21 1.76
C TYR A 144 13.05 -10.07 2.95
N VAL A 145 13.87 -10.09 4.00
CA VAL A 145 13.53 -10.71 5.29
C VAL A 145 13.18 -9.59 6.27
N PRO A 146 11.91 -9.48 6.70
CA PRO A 146 11.51 -8.51 7.71
C PRO A 146 12.10 -8.85 9.08
N PRO A 147 12.25 -7.87 9.99
CA PRO A 147 12.71 -8.13 11.35
C PRO A 147 11.87 -9.19 12.08
N ASP A 148 12.51 -10.03 12.90
CA ASP A 148 11.86 -11.12 13.65
C ASP A 148 10.68 -10.66 14.52
N VAL A 149 10.76 -9.45 15.08
CA VAL A 149 9.67 -8.87 15.87
C VAL A 149 8.43 -8.59 15.03
N PHE A 150 8.60 -8.22 13.76
CA PHE A 150 7.49 -8.04 12.82
C PHE A 150 6.91 -9.39 12.39
N ILE A 151 7.75 -10.40 12.16
CA ILE A 151 7.29 -11.77 11.91
C ILE A 151 6.42 -12.27 13.06
N SER A 152 6.89 -12.09 14.29
CA SER A 152 6.15 -12.41 15.51
C SER A 152 4.85 -11.62 15.61
N ALA A 153 4.87 -10.32 15.27
CA ALA A 153 3.69 -9.46 15.27
C ALA A 153 2.62 -9.94 14.28
N VAL A 154 3.00 -10.28 13.05
CA VAL A 154 2.08 -10.82 12.03
C VAL A 154 1.46 -12.14 12.49
N ASN A 155 2.28 -13.04 13.04
CA ASN A 155 1.80 -14.33 13.55
C ASN A 155 0.79 -14.16 14.71
N ALA A 156 1.04 -13.21 15.62
CA ALA A 156 0.13 -12.90 16.72
C ALA A 156 -1.08 -12.04 16.31
N CYS A 157 -1.03 -11.36 15.16
CA CYS A 157 -2.04 -10.39 14.75
C CYS A 157 -3.41 -11.06 14.53
N PRO A 158 -4.50 -10.60 15.18
CA PRO A 158 -5.83 -11.12 14.89
C PRO A 158 -6.25 -10.88 13.44
N THR A 159 -7.27 -11.61 12.97
CA THR A 159 -7.82 -11.44 11.63
C THR A 159 -8.15 -9.97 11.34
N MET A 160 -7.74 -9.49 10.16
CA MET A 160 -7.95 -8.11 9.75
C MET A 160 -9.42 -7.69 9.89
N ASN A 161 -9.66 -6.45 10.32
CA ASN A 161 -10.99 -5.87 10.57
C ASN A 161 -11.86 -6.52 11.66
N SER A 162 -11.44 -7.63 12.29
CA SER A 162 -12.14 -8.24 13.43
C SER A 162 -12.22 -7.31 14.64
N MET A 163 -13.10 -7.65 15.60
CA MET A 163 -13.19 -6.90 16.85
C MET A 163 -11.93 -7.08 17.71
N GLU A 164 -11.32 -8.25 17.66
CA GLU A 164 -10.06 -8.60 18.30
C GLU A 164 -8.92 -7.74 17.75
N TYR A 165 -8.88 -7.56 16.43
CA TYR A 165 -7.92 -6.67 15.77
C TYR A 165 -8.08 -5.22 16.22
N LYS A 166 -9.31 -4.69 16.24
CA LYS A 166 -9.59 -3.32 16.70
C LYS A 166 -9.23 -3.13 18.18
N ARG A 167 -9.50 -4.11 19.03
CA ARG A 167 -9.07 -4.11 20.44
C ARG A 167 -7.55 -4.13 20.56
N ALA A 168 -6.87 -4.93 19.74
CA ALA A 168 -5.41 -4.97 19.70
C ALA A 168 -4.82 -3.62 19.27
N LEU A 169 -5.36 -2.96 18.25
CA LEU A 169 -4.94 -1.60 17.87
C LEU A 169 -5.05 -0.63 19.05
N LEU A 170 -6.17 -0.62 19.77
CA LEU A 170 -6.37 0.25 20.93
C LEU A 170 -5.38 -0.05 22.07
N ALA A 171 -5.12 -1.33 22.34
CA ALA A 171 -4.19 -1.77 23.39
C ALA A 171 -2.72 -1.41 23.08
N ASN A 172 -2.38 -1.26 21.79
CA ASN A 172 -1.03 -0.95 21.32
C ASN A 172 -0.84 0.52 20.92
N GLY A 173 -1.65 1.42 21.49
CA GLY A 173 -1.47 2.87 21.30
C GLY A 173 -2.24 3.48 20.11
N GLY A 174 -3.10 2.71 19.44
CA GLY A 174 -3.88 3.15 18.27
C GLY A 174 -5.09 4.02 18.58
N ARG A 175 -5.19 4.62 19.77
CA ARG A 175 -6.35 5.48 20.14
C ARG A 175 -6.50 6.67 19.19
N ASN A 176 -5.38 7.27 18.79
CA ASN A 176 -5.33 8.40 17.86
C ASN A 176 -5.70 8.00 16.41
N LEU A 177 -5.73 6.70 16.11
CA LEU A 177 -6.08 6.16 14.78
C LEU A 177 -7.58 5.89 14.63
N THR A 178 -8.39 6.18 15.65
CA THR A 178 -9.84 5.98 15.60
C THR A 178 -10.54 7.17 14.95
N SER A 179 -11.64 6.92 14.23
CA SER A 179 -12.37 7.93 13.45
C SER A 179 -12.70 9.22 14.22
N ARG A 180 -13.04 9.11 15.51
CA ARG A 180 -13.35 10.26 16.39
C ARG A 180 -12.15 11.17 16.67
N HIS A 181 -10.95 10.60 16.72
CA HIS A 181 -9.72 11.35 17.00
C HIS A 181 -9.07 11.84 15.71
N LEU A 182 -9.21 11.08 14.61
CA LEU A 182 -8.76 11.49 13.29
C LEU A 182 -9.43 12.78 12.82
N SER A 183 -10.75 12.93 13.00
CA SER A 183 -11.45 14.18 12.65
C SER A 183 -10.92 15.37 13.44
N ALA A 184 -10.67 15.20 14.75
CA ALA A 184 -10.13 16.25 15.59
C ALA A 184 -8.68 16.66 15.21
N LEU A 185 -7.87 15.71 14.75
CA LEU A 185 -6.51 15.97 14.26
C LEU A 185 -6.51 16.69 12.91
N VAL A 186 -7.36 16.25 11.98
CA VAL A 186 -7.56 16.90 10.69
C VAL A 186 -7.99 18.37 10.89
N ASP A 187 -8.95 18.61 11.79
CA ASP A 187 -9.43 19.97 12.09
C ASP A 187 -8.37 20.90 12.73
N GLN A 188 -7.33 20.34 13.36
CA GLN A 188 -6.21 21.11 13.92
C GLN A 188 -5.13 21.44 12.87
N GLN A 189 -4.93 20.59 11.86
CA GLN A 189 -3.92 20.78 10.82
C GLN A 189 -4.30 21.87 9.80
N PHE A 190 -5.58 22.19 9.67
CA PHE A 190 -6.13 23.17 8.72
C PHE A 190 -6.52 24.52 9.36
N LYS A 191 -6.02 24.83 10.56
CA LYS A 191 -6.12 26.14 11.23
C LYS A 191 -4.75 26.77 11.35
#